data_AF-A0A7C2JV55-F1
#
_entry.id   AF-A0A7C2JV55-F1
#
_cell.length_a   1.000
_cell.length_b   1.000
_cell.length_c   1.000
_cell.angle_alpha   90.00
_cell.angle_beta   90.00
_cell.angle_gamma   90.00
#
_symmetry.space_group_name_H-M   'P 1'
#
loop_
_entity.id
_entity.type
_entity.pdbx_description
1 polymer ?
#
loop_
_entity_poly.entity_id
_entity_poly.type
_entity_poly.pdbx_seq_one_letter_code
_entity_poly.pdbx_strand_id
1 'polypeptide(L)'
;MKVTIDRRPHPGIDDAVERAMVRYRAAQVEYQGAVVRNMELTLSGGQPSELARLDEELAFEALDCARHALFTAAAIAFPTIH
;
A
#
# COMPACT_ATOMS: atom_id res chain seq x y z
N MET A 1 -13.40 31.12 -19.71
CA MET A 1 -14.12 29.86 -19.40
C MET A 1 -13.82 29.51 -17.95
N LYS A 2 -14.78 29.69 -17.03
CA LYS A 2 -14.56 29.57 -15.57
C LYS A 2 -14.83 28.12 -15.19
N VAL A 3 -13.80 27.32 -14.96
CA VAL A 3 -13.93 25.93 -14.49
C VAL A 3 -14.33 26.00 -13.01
N THR A 4 -15.62 25.88 -12.74
CA THR A 4 -16.14 25.67 -11.38
C THR A 4 -15.84 24.24 -10.96
N ILE A 5 -14.84 24.08 -10.10
CA ILE A 5 -14.56 22.81 -9.40
C ILE A 5 -15.74 22.57 -8.46
N ASP A 6 -16.59 21.61 -8.79
CA ASP A 6 -17.74 21.22 -7.99
C ASP A 6 -17.25 20.57 -6.68
N ARG A 7 -17.37 21.29 -5.56
CA ARG A 7 -16.96 20.84 -4.22
C ARG A 7 -18.11 20.13 -3.49
N ARG A 8 -18.77 19.17 -4.13
CA ARG A 8 -19.75 18.35 -3.42
C ARG A 8 -19.03 17.46 -2.41
N PRO A 9 -19.53 17.32 -1.16
CA PRO A 9 -18.97 16.40 -0.19
C PRO A 9 -19.15 14.97 -0.71
N HIS A 10 -18.04 14.28 -0.99
CA HIS A 10 -18.07 12.87 -1.35
C HIS A 10 -18.49 12.04 -0.12
N PRO A 11 -19.52 11.18 -0.22
CA PRO A 11 -19.96 10.35 0.90
C PRO A 11 -18.86 9.34 1.27
N GLY A 12 -18.73 9.05 2.57
CA GLY A 12 -17.57 8.35 3.16
C GLY A 12 -17.29 6.95 2.60
N ILE A 13 -16.03 6.48 2.72
CA ILE A 13 -15.56 5.16 2.24
C ILE A 13 -15.63 4.98 0.71
N ASP A 14 -16.38 5.83 -0.01
CA ASP A 14 -16.40 5.91 -1.47
C ASP A 14 -15.20 6.67 -2.05
N ASP A 15 -14.36 7.28 -1.22
CA ASP A 15 -13.09 7.89 -1.64
C ASP A 15 -12.08 6.79 -2.05
N ALA A 16 -11.72 6.79 -3.33
CA ALA A 16 -10.73 5.88 -3.89
C ALA A 16 -9.38 5.99 -3.15
N VAL A 17 -9.04 7.17 -2.62
CA VAL A 17 -7.83 7.41 -1.83
C VAL A 17 -7.92 6.70 -0.48
N GLU A 18 -9.03 6.81 0.24
CA GLU A 18 -9.22 6.11 1.52
C GLU A 18 -9.15 4.59 1.34
N ARG A 19 -9.82 4.03 0.32
CA ARG A 19 -9.74 2.59 0.03
C ARG A 19 -8.33 2.15 -0.32
N ALA A 20 -7.62 2.93 -1.14
CA ALA A 20 -6.23 2.64 -1.47
C ALA A 20 -5.31 2.74 -0.24
N MET A 21 -5.59 3.67 0.67
CA MET A 21 -4.84 3.82 1.92
C MET A 21 -5.06 2.63 2.87
N VAL A 22 -6.30 2.13 2.99
CA VAL A 22 -6.59 0.91 3.77
C VAL A 22 -5.83 -0.28 3.20
N ARG A 23 -5.85 -0.47 1.87
CA ARG A 23 -5.11 -1.55 1.20
C ARG A 23 -3.60 -1.42 1.41
N TYR A 24 -3.06 -0.21 1.28
CA TYR A 24 -1.64 0.05 1.55
C TYR A 24 -1.25 -0.30 2.98
N ARG A 25 -2.06 0.11 3.97
CA ARG A 25 -1.81 -0.22 5.38
C ARG A 25 -1.86 -1.73 5.65
N ALA A 26 -2.82 -2.43 5.05
CA ALA A 26 -2.90 -3.88 5.17
C ALA A 26 -1.64 -4.57 4.60
N ALA A 27 -1.25 -4.23 3.37
CA ALA A 27 -0.06 -4.77 2.73
C ALA A 27 1.23 -4.41 3.49
N GLN A 28 1.29 -3.22 4.10
CA GLN A 28 2.42 -2.80 4.93
C GLN A 28 2.57 -3.68 6.18
N VAL A 29 1.47 -4.00 6.85
CA VAL A 29 1.48 -4.87 8.04
C VAL A 29 1.89 -6.29 7.66
N GLU A 30 1.40 -6.82 6.54
CA GLU A 30 1.77 -8.15 6.03
C GLU A 30 3.27 -8.23 5.74
N TYR A 31 3.81 -7.26 4.98
CA TYR A 31 5.22 -7.18 4.67
C TYR A 31 6.09 -7.04 5.93
N GLN A 32 5.74 -6.13 6.84
CA GLN A 32 6.46 -5.98 8.11
C GLN A 32 6.45 -7.28 8.92
N GLY A 33 5.32 -7.99 8.96
CA GLY A 33 5.22 -9.29 9.60
C GLY A 33 6.15 -10.32 8.98
N ALA A 34 6.26 -10.37 7.65
CA ALA A 34 7.17 -11.27 6.96
C ALA A 34 8.65 -10.96 7.26
N VAL A 35 9.04 -9.69 7.18
CA VAL A 35 10.39 -9.21 7.52
C VAL A 35 10.75 -9.54 8.95
N VAL A 36 9.86 -9.28 9.91
CA VAL A 36 10.10 -9.57 11.33
C VAL A 36 10.33 -11.06 11.56
N ARG A 37 9.49 -11.94 10.99
CA ARG A 37 9.67 -13.39 11.12
C ARG A 37 11.01 -13.86 10.55
N ASN A 38 11.40 -13.37 9.38
CA ASN A 38 12.66 -13.75 8.74
C ASN A 38 13.87 -13.19 9.50
N MET A 39 13.74 -11.98 10.07
CA MET A 39 14.77 -11.37 10.91
C MET A 39 14.93 -12.12 12.23
N GLU A 40 13.84 -12.46 12.93
CA GLU A 40 13.88 -13.24 14.18
C GLU A 40 14.58 -14.60 13.98
N LEU A 41 14.26 -15.28 12.88
CA LEU A 41 14.90 -16.54 12.53
C LEU A 41 16.42 -16.36 12.32
N THR A 42 16.81 -15.31 11.59
CA THR A 42 18.22 -14.98 11.36
C THR A 42 18.95 -14.67 12.67
N LEU A 43 18.34 -13.87 13.56
CA LEU A 43 18.90 -13.52 14.87
C LEU A 43 19.03 -14.73 15.80
N SER A 44 18.14 -15.73 15.67
CA SER A 44 18.23 -16.99 16.40
C SER A 44 19.30 -17.97 15.86
N GLY A 45 20.06 -17.57 14.82
CA GLY A 45 21.07 -18.40 14.18
C GLY A 45 20.53 -19.33 13.08
N GLY A 46 19.24 -19.21 12.75
CA GLY A 46 18.63 -19.89 11.61
C GLY A 46 18.88 -19.18 10.29
N GLN A 47 18.36 -19.76 9.21
CA GLN A 47 18.28 -19.13 7.89
C GLN A 47 16.84 -19.24 7.39
N PRO A 48 16.26 -18.18 6.81
CA PRO A 48 14.95 -18.25 6.14
C PRO A 48 14.94 -19.36 5.10
N SER A 49 13.89 -20.19 5.14
CA SER A 49 13.64 -21.15 4.07
C SER A 49 13.35 -20.41 2.76
N GLU A 50 13.56 -21.08 1.62
CA GLU A 50 13.21 -20.49 0.32
C GLU A 50 11.74 -20.06 0.26
N LEU A 51 10.85 -20.83 0.89
CA LEU A 51 9.44 -20.50 1.00
C LEU A 51 9.21 -19.20 1.80
N ALA A 52 9.90 -19.02 2.93
CA ALA A 52 9.78 -17.82 3.75
C ALA A 52 10.35 -16.57 3.05
N ARG A 53 11.38 -16.75 2.19
CA ARG A 53 11.91 -15.67 1.35
C ARG A 53 10.94 -15.30 0.23
N LEU A 54 10.31 -16.30 -0.39
CA LEU A 54 9.28 -16.09 -1.40
C LEU A 54 8.06 -15.36 -0.81
N ASP A 55 7.62 -15.74 0.39
CA ASP A 55 6.53 -15.08 1.08
C ASP A 55 6.84 -13.60 1.36
N GLU A 56 8.09 -13.27 1.75
CA GLU A 56 8.53 -11.88 1.93
C GLU A 56 8.54 -11.10 0.60
N GLU A 57 9.02 -11.72 -0.47
CA GLU A 57 9.04 -11.12 -1.82
C GLU A 57 7.63 -10.83 -2.33
N LEU A 58 6.69 -11.78 -2.19
CA LEU A 58 5.28 -11.59 -2.56
C LEU A 58 4.61 -10.50 -1.72
N ALA A 59 4.90 -10.43 -0.42
CA ALA A 59 4.38 -9.36 0.43
C ALA A 59 4.96 -7.99 0.04
N PHE A 60 6.23 -7.93 -0.37
CA PHE A 60 6.84 -6.71 -0.90
C PHE A 60 6.18 -6.25 -2.20
N GLU A 61 5.95 -7.17 -3.16
CA GLU A 61 5.25 -6.86 -4.41
C GLU A 61 3.83 -6.32 -4.15
N ALA A 62 3.08 -6.97 -3.24
CA ALA A 62 1.75 -6.51 -2.85
C ALA A 62 1.77 -5.10 -2.24
N LEU A 63 2.77 -4.80 -1.40
CA LEU A 63 2.97 -3.47 -0.82
C LEU A 63 3.28 -2.43 -1.91
N ASP A 64 4.14 -2.76 -2.88
CA ASP A 64 4.48 -1.84 -3.96
C ASP A 64 3.29 -1.56 -4.87
N CYS A 65 2.52 -2.59 -5.24
CA CYS A 65 1.27 -2.44 -5.98
C CYS A 65 0.27 -1.55 -5.24
N ALA A 66 0.10 -1.76 -3.93
CA ALA A 66 -0.81 -0.96 -3.11
C ALA A 66 -0.33 0.50 -2.98
N ARG A 67 0.98 0.72 -2.88
CA ARG A 67 1.60 2.05 -2.89
C ARG A 67 1.35 2.77 -4.20
N HIS A 68 1.55 2.09 -5.34
CA HIS A 68 1.30 2.66 -6.66
C HIS A 68 -0.18 3.04 -6.82
N ALA A 69 -1.10 2.14 -6.45
CA ALA A 69 -2.53 2.40 -6.51
C ALA A 69 -2.95 3.61 -5.65
N LEU A 70 -2.34 3.79 -4.46
CA LEU A 70 -2.58 4.96 -3.62
C LEU A 70 -2.11 6.26 -4.28
N PHE A 71 -0.93 6.27 -4.90
CA PHE A 71 -0.45 7.44 -5.64
C PHE A 71 -1.33 7.76 -6.84
N THR A 72 -1.76 6.76 -7.60
CA THR A 72 -2.70 6.95 -8.71
C THR A 72 -4.03 7.52 -8.23
N ALA A 73 -4.60 6.96 -7.15
CA ALA A 73 -5.85 7.46 -6.58
C ALA A 73 -5.70 8.92 -6.11
N ALA A 74 -4.59 9.25 -5.44
CA ALA A 74 -4.31 10.61 -4.99
C ALA A 74 -4.17 11.59 -6.17
N ALA A 75 -3.48 11.19 -7.25
CA ALA A 75 -3.33 12.02 -8.44
C ALA A 75 -4.67 12.30 -9.14
N ILE A 76 -5.59 11.34 -9.16
CA ILE A 76 -6.94 11.52 -9.72
C ILE A 76 -7.80 12.41 -8.81
N ALA A 77 -7.72 12.23 -7.50
CA ALA A 77 -8.50 13.00 -6.53
C ALA A 77 -8.02 14.46 -6.41
N PHE A 78 -6.72 14.70 -6.58
CA PHE A 78 -6.09 16.01 -6.55
C PHE A 78 -5.34 16.26 -7.86
N PRO A 79 -6.05 16.42 -8.99
CA PRO A 79 -5.39 16.69 -10.25
C PRO A 79 -4.72 18.06 -10.13
N THR A 80 -3.39 18.08 -10.02
CA THR A 80 -2.61 19.31 -10.14
C THR A 80 -2.86 19.89 -11.52
N ILE A 81 -3.64 20.97 -11.59
CA ILE A 81 -3.87 21.73 -12.82
C ILE A 81 -2.50 22.30 -13.23
N HIS A 82 -1.92 21.73 -14.29
CA HIS A 82 -0.83 22.33 -15.07
C HIS A 82 -1.44 23.01 -16.31
#